data_AF-A0AA88H9S1-F1
#
_entry.id   AF-A0AA88H9S1-F1
#
_cell.length_a   1.000
_cell.length_b   1.000
_cell.length_c   1.000
_cell.angle_alpha   90.00
_cell.angle_beta   90.00
_cell.angle_gamma   90.00
#
_symmetry.space_group_name_H-M   'P 1'
#
loop_
_entity.id
_entity.type
_entity.pdbx_description
1 polymer ?
#
loop_
_entity_poly.entity_id
_entity_poly.type
_entity_poly.pdbx_seq_one_letter_code
_entity_poly.pdbx_strand_id
1 'polypeptide(L)'
;VSYLVVDQIHQNSPPIEKDIHFDEIDPTLPYTEASVHHKKDTYKGSAADIIVPQKKQTLSIPVSLDEGVDEESSMRSFRLQSRDDRP
;
A
#
# COMPACT_ATOMS: atom_id res chain seq x y z
N VAL A 1 -26.88 8.03 27.72
CA VAL A 1 -25.69 7.21 27.37
C VAL A 1 -24.45 7.61 28.18
N SER A 2 -24.24 8.90 28.48
CA SER A 2 -23.08 9.40 29.25
C SER A 2 -22.83 8.72 30.60
N TYR A 3 -23.85 8.64 31.47
CA TYR A 3 -23.69 8.06 32.82
C TYR A 3 -23.41 6.55 32.81
N LEU A 4 -23.97 5.84 31.84
CA LEU A 4 -23.81 4.39 31.68
C LEU A 4 -22.37 4.01 31.34
N VAL A 5 -21.71 4.83 30.51
CA VAL A 5 -20.32 4.59 30.08
C VAL A 5 -19.34 4.78 31.24
N VAL A 6 -19.52 5.83 32.03
CA VAL A 6 -18.60 6.15 33.13
C VAL A 6 -18.81 5.27 34.37
N ASP A 7 -20.02 4.75 34.58
CA ASP A 7 -20.36 3.97 35.77
C ASP A 7 -20.27 2.45 35.52
N GLN A 8 -20.82 1.96 34.41
CA GLN A 8 -20.93 0.51 34.16
C GLN A 8 -19.88 -0.05 33.21
N ILE A 9 -19.37 0.76 32.28
CA ILE A 9 -18.42 0.30 31.25
C ILE A 9 -16.98 0.68 31.62
N HIS A 10 -16.79 1.58 32.60
CA HIS A 10 -15.47 1.95 33.07
C HIS A 10 -14.76 0.73 33.67
N GLN A 11 -13.59 0.40 33.14
CA GLN A 11 -12.74 -0.75 33.52
C GLN A 11 -13.37 -2.14 33.32
N ASN A 12 -14.58 -2.23 32.77
CA ASN A 12 -15.25 -3.48 32.43
C ASN A 12 -15.04 -3.78 30.93
N SER A 13 -13.90 -4.39 30.60
CA SER A 13 -13.63 -4.89 29.25
C SER A 13 -13.91 -6.40 29.17
N PRO A 14 -14.55 -6.89 28.08
CA PRO A 14 -14.68 -8.32 27.84
C PRO A 14 -13.32 -9.03 27.81
N PRO A 15 -13.26 -10.35 28.10
CA PRO A 15 -12.02 -11.12 28.01
C PRO A 15 -11.43 -11.08 26.61
N ILE A 16 -10.10 -11.09 26.52
CA ILE A 16 -9.39 -11.09 25.25
C ILE A 16 -9.37 -12.52 24.71
N GLU A 17 -10.09 -12.73 23.62
CA GLU A 17 -10.14 -13.98 22.88
C GLU A 17 -9.75 -13.74 21.43
N LYS A 18 -9.23 -14.78 20.76
CA LYS A 18 -8.99 -14.76 19.32
C LYS A 18 -10.34 -14.69 18.60
N ASP A 19 -10.45 -13.83 17.59
CA ASP A 19 -11.64 -13.81 16.76
C ASP A 19 -11.73 -15.05 15.84
N ILE A 20 -12.87 -15.21 15.18
CA ILE A 20 -13.21 -16.38 14.34
C ILE A 20 -12.22 -16.54 13.16
N HIS A 21 -11.61 -15.45 12.71
CA HIS A 21 -10.73 -15.39 11.55
C HIS A 21 -9.27 -15.07 11.93
N PHE A 22 -8.88 -15.30 13.20
CA PHE A 22 -7.61 -14.84 13.74
C PHE A 22 -6.38 -15.41 13.01
N ASP A 23 -6.47 -16.65 12.54
CA ASP A 23 -5.37 -17.33 11.81
C ASP A 23 -5.54 -17.24 10.27
N GLU A 24 -6.59 -16.57 9.77
CA GLU A 24 -6.92 -16.49 8.33
C GLU A 24 -6.40 -15.17 7.72
N ILE A 25 -5.64 -15.27 6.63
CA ILE A 25 -5.04 -14.10 5.96
C ILE A 25 -6.07 -13.36 5.10
N ASP A 26 -6.96 -14.08 4.43
CA ASP A 26 -7.99 -13.53 3.54
C ASP A 26 -9.39 -14.07 3.92
N PRO A 27 -9.99 -13.58 5.04
CA PRO A 27 -11.27 -14.08 5.50
C PRO A 27 -12.42 -13.69 4.57
N THR A 28 -13.17 -14.71 4.14
CA THR A 28 -14.39 -14.50 3.36
C THR A 28 -15.60 -14.43 4.28
N LEU A 29 -16.12 -13.22 4.50
CA LEU A 29 -17.32 -13.03 5.32
C LEU A 29 -18.57 -13.55 4.59
N PRO A 30 -19.47 -14.25 5.31
CA PRO A 30 -20.72 -14.71 4.73
C PRO A 30 -21.66 -13.54 4.41
N TYR A 31 -22.31 -13.58 3.25
CA TYR A 31 -23.33 -12.61 2.85
C TYR A 31 -24.72 -13.20 3.02
N THR A 32 -25.67 -12.39 3.50
CA THR A 32 -27.08 -12.76 3.52
C THR A 32 -27.67 -12.70 2.11
N GLU A 33 -28.75 -13.45 1.83
CA GLU A 33 -29.35 -13.59 0.49
C GLU A 33 -29.64 -12.23 -0.18
N ALA A 34 -30.18 -11.27 0.57
CA ALA A 34 -30.43 -9.92 0.07
C ALA A 34 -29.14 -9.15 -0.27
N SER A 35 -28.05 -9.43 0.45
CA SER A 35 -26.78 -8.74 0.35
C SER A 35 -25.82 -9.34 -0.68
N VAL A 36 -26.12 -10.53 -1.23
CA VAL A 36 -25.26 -11.21 -2.22
C VAL A 36 -24.99 -10.32 -3.43
N HIS A 37 -25.99 -9.54 -3.87
CA HIS A 37 -25.87 -8.59 -4.98
C HIS A 37 -24.84 -7.47 -4.74
N HIS A 38 -24.48 -7.22 -3.48
CA HIS A 38 -23.52 -6.18 -3.08
C HIS A 38 -22.12 -6.73 -2.83
N LYS A 39 -21.88 -8.03 -3.02
CA LYS A 39 -20.54 -8.60 -3.02
C LYS A 39 -19.80 -8.12 -4.26
N LYS A 40 -19.06 -7.03 -4.11
CA LYS A 40 -18.19 -6.46 -5.16
C LYS A 40 -16.74 -6.75 -4.82
N ASP A 41 -15.97 -7.15 -5.82
CA ASP A 41 -14.54 -7.29 -5.69
C ASP A 41 -13.92 -5.93 -5.33
N THR A 42 -12.82 -5.95 -4.57
CA THR A 42 -12.15 -4.73 -4.12
C THR A 42 -11.72 -3.90 -5.33
N TYR A 43 -12.21 -2.66 -5.41
CA TYR A 43 -11.84 -1.74 -6.48
C TYR A 43 -10.33 -1.46 -6.44
N LYS A 44 -9.61 -1.91 -7.48
CA LYS A 44 -8.14 -1.76 -7.61
C LYS A 44 -7.70 -0.42 -8.22
N GLY A 45 -8.64 0.45 -8.59
CA GLY A 45 -8.38 1.73 -9.28
C GLY A 45 -8.66 1.67 -10.78
N SER A 46 -8.86 2.83 -11.41
CA SER A 46 -9.20 2.95 -12.84
C SER A 46 -8.03 2.62 -13.77
N ALA A 47 -6.79 2.76 -13.27
CA ALA A 47 -5.56 2.42 -13.99
C ALA A 47 -5.08 0.98 -13.73
N ALA A 48 -5.84 0.16 -13.00
CA ALA A 48 -5.41 -1.18 -12.60
C ALA A 48 -5.16 -2.16 -13.77
N ASP A 49 -5.84 -1.95 -14.89
CA ASP A 49 -5.71 -2.78 -16.11
C ASP A 49 -4.56 -2.31 -17.03
N ILE A 50 -3.90 -1.20 -16.69
CA ILE A 50 -2.83 -0.65 -17.52
C ILE A 50 -1.52 -1.38 -17.19
N ILE A 51 -1.17 -2.35 -18.03
CA ILE A 51 0.16 -2.98 -18.00
C ILE A 51 1.17 -2.04 -18.65
N VAL A 52 1.89 -1.26 -17.85
CA VAL A 52 2.94 -0.35 -18.34
C VAL A 52 4.17 -1.18 -18.73
N PRO A 53 4.63 -1.15 -20.00
CA PRO A 53 5.85 -1.84 -20.41
C PRO A 53 7.06 -1.35 -19.60
N GLN A 54 7.99 -2.25 -19.25
CA GLN A 54 9.14 -1.96 -18.39
C GLN A 54 9.96 -0.73 -18.80
N LYS A 55 10.06 -0.46 -20.11
CA LYS A 55 10.75 0.72 -20.66
C LYS A 55 10.14 2.07 -20.24
N LYS A 56 8.89 2.07 -19.76
CA LYS A 56 8.12 3.25 -19.36
C LYS A 56 7.75 3.23 -17.87
N GLN A 57 8.21 2.24 -17.11
CA GLN A 57 7.98 2.14 -15.65
C GLN A 57 8.95 3.01 -14.82
N THR A 58 9.82 3.80 -15.46
CA THR A 58 10.78 4.65 -14.76
C THR A 58 10.04 5.72 -13.95
N LEU A 59 10.12 5.60 -12.62
CA LEU A 59 9.73 6.64 -11.69
C LEU A 59 10.79 7.74 -11.72
N SER A 60 10.54 8.82 -12.48
CA SER A 60 11.32 10.04 -12.33
C SER A 60 10.88 10.70 -11.04
N ILE A 61 11.60 10.43 -9.95
CA ILE A 61 11.44 11.20 -8.71
C ILE A 61 11.75 12.65 -9.11
N PRO A 62 10.77 13.58 -9.05
CA PRO A 62 11.10 14.97 -9.29
C PRO A 62 12.01 15.40 -8.15
N VAL A 63 13.28 15.63 -8.48
CA VAL A 63 14.27 16.25 -7.59
C VAL A 63 13.72 17.63 -7.23
N SER A 64 12.91 17.69 -6.20
CA SER A 64 12.43 18.94 -5.64
C SER A 64 13.11 19.09 -4.29
N LEU A 65 14.06 20.01 -4.25
CA LEU A 65 14.62 20.64 -3.05
C LEU A 65 15.53 19.77 -2.19
N ASP A 66 16.82 19.73 -2.56
CA ASP A 66 17.88 20.06 -1.60
C ASP A 66 19.03 20.72 -2.36
N GLU A 67 19.55 21.80 -1.79
CA GLU A 67 20.62 22.60 -2.38
C GLU A 67 21.92 21.76 -2.50
N GLY A 68 22.55 21.77 -3.68
CA GLY A 68 23.98 21.47 -3.79
C GLY A 68 24.41 20.01 -3.94
N VAL A 69 23.94 19.30 -4.98
CA VAL A 69 24.65 18.11 -5.49
C VAL A 69 25.22 18.37 -6.88
N ASP A 70 26.54 18.51 -6.91
CA ASP A 70 27.36 18.92 -8.04
C ASP A 70 27.21 18.01 -9.28
N GLU A 71 26.99 18.64 -10.43
CA GLU A 71 26.83 18.04 -11.77
C GLU A 71 27.99 17.10 -12.17
N GLU A 72 29.14 17.19 -11.48
CA GLU A 72 30.30 16.33 -11.71
C GLU A 72 30.03 14.85 -11.38
N SER A 73 29.21 14.56 -10.36
CA SER A 73 28.90 13.18 -9.96
C SER A 73 28.02 12.47 -11.00
N SER A 74 27.16 13.22 -11.69
CA SER A 74 26.28 12.69 -12.73
C SER A 74 27.05 12.40 -14.03
N MET A 75 28.05 13.21 -14.37
CA MET A 75 28.93 12.93 -15.51
C MET A 75 29.88 11.73 -15.27
N ARG A 76 30.26 11.47 -14.01
CA ARG A 76 31.15 10.34 -13.65
C ARG A 76 30.44 8.99 -13.78
N SER A 77 29.17 8.89 -13.39
CA SER A 77 28.40 7.64 -13.51
C SER A 77 28.12 7.27 -14.97
N PHE A 78 27.87 8.27 -15.83
CA PHE A 78 27.66 8.05 -17.26
C PHE A 78 28.94 7.60 -18.00
N ARG A 79 30.10 8.14 -17.60
CA ARG A 79 31.40 7.83 -18.24
C ARG A 79 31.93 6.44 -17.90
N LEU A 80 31.53 5.87 -16.76
CA LEU A 80 31.88 4.49 -16.39
C LEU A 80 31.07 3.48 -17.21
N GLN A 81 29.80 3.75 -17.50
CA GLN A 81 28.96 2.86 -18.33
C GLN A 81 29.42 2.78 -19.79
N SER A 82 30.10 3.82 -20.31
CA SER A 82 30.61 3.82 -21.69
C SER A 82 31.97 3.11 -21.87
N ARG A 83 32.61 2.66 -20.78
CA ARG A 83 33.93 2.01 -20.84
C ARG A 83 33.86 0.48 -20.87
N ASP A 84 32.74 -0.11 -20.45
CA ASP A 84 32.58 -1.56 -20.38
C ASP A 84 32.05 -2.19 -21.70
N ASP A 85 31.71 -1.37 -22.71
CA ASP A 85 31.28 -1.81 -24.05
C ASP A 85 32.40 -1.62 -25.11
N ARG A 86 33.54 -2.27 -24.93
CA ARG A 86 34.50 -2.48 -26.03
C ARG A 86 34.86 -3.98 -26.10
N PRO A 87 34.67 -4.64 -27.26
CA PRO A 87 34.85 -6.09 -27.41
C PRO A 87 36.29 -6.54 -27.21
#